data_AF-A0AAE4CZE4-F1
#
_entry.id   AF-A0AAE4CZE4-F1
#
_cell.length_a   1.000
_cell.length_b   1.000
_cell.length_c   1.000
_cell.angle_alpha   90.00
_cell.angle_beta   90.00
_cell.angle_gamma   90.00
#
_symmetry.space_group_name_H-M   'P 1'
#
loop_
_entity.id
_entity.type
_entity.pdbx_description
1 polymer ?
#
loop_
_entity_poly.entity_id
_entity_poly.type
_entity_poly.pdbx_seq_one_letter_code
_entity_poly.pdbx_strand_id
1 'polypeptide(L)'
;MTRAARIVFALLVVATLGAFVVTQKLKSSPPLIVRPDVSVVFSPVSRDKPRARRARISFWLQKADDVQISIVDAEGRIVATIADGEHVPYRVRKHWSWNGRTKDGRRAPDGYYRVRVALLRQGRTADLPDIRIALDTKPPKPRVTAVRPEESSGPAFLPQRDLDAVTVSIRGTEGRQAALQVWRTDVTPARLVETVEIRARQPSVEWDGTIGGEPAPAGTYLMGLEVADRAGNVGTFPAALPPRSGAVRGRAGVTVRYLAAATPLTPVQAGRVTTVRVDARGRRYTWALRRWGEPQVLARGRGDDSRLRLRAPRGQAGLHVLTIATRAHRTQVPLVVSAPVDRRVLVVLPALTWEGLNAVDDDGDGMPNVLDGAGRDGSVRLGRPLAKGMPATVAGHEGALLRFLDANLLRYDLTTDAALAAGVGPSLDGYRAAVFAGDSRWVTPQLRRDLRRRVEAGGRIWSLGTDALRRNVRLADGVLSHAGSPLPTDALGARPQQPLVTAADGETFALTSFLPGPVLSETNGYFSGYDAYEPLASIVPEATYTDQAGPDADTTVIGAWRLGDGFAVHTGLPQLAQLAADGDSSSVQLVQSIWSALAR
;
A
#
# COMPACT_ATOMS: atom_id res chain seq x y z
N MET A 1 -32.16 72.36 -62.78
CA MET A 1 -32.08 72.50 -61.30
C MET A 1 -32.29 73.94 -60.91
N THR A 2 -33.31 74.23 -60.11
CA THR A 2 -33.58 75.58 -59.59
C THR A 2 -32.48 75.99 -58.59
N ARG A 3 -32.20 77.29 -58.46
CA ARG A 3 -31.21 77.80 -57.48
C ARG A 3 -31.51 77.31 -56.06
N ALA A 4 -32.78 77.14 -55.71
CA ALA A 4 -33.24 76.56 -54.44
C ALA A 4 -32.73 75.12 -54.21
N ALA A 5 -32.79 74.25 -55.23
CA ALA A 5 -32.33 72.86 -55.11
C ALA A 5 -30.81 72.76 -54.86
N ARG A 6 -30.01 73.66 -55.47
CA ARG A 6 -28.56 73.72 -55.24
C ARG A 6 -28.22 74.18 -53.82
N ILE A 7 -28.97 75.15 -53.29
CA ILE A 7 -28.79 75.66 -51.92
C ILE A 7 -29.15 74.57 -50.90
N VAL A 8 -30.27 73.88 -51.09
CA VAL A 8 -30.69 72.77 -50.21
C VAL A 8 -29.68 71.63 -50.24
N PHE A 9 -29.21 71.23 -51.42
CA PHE A 9 -28.19 70.20 -51.56
C PHE A 9 -26.88 70.59 -50.88
N ALA A 10 -26.40 71.82 -51.07
CA ALA A 10 -25.19 72.32 -50.42
C ALA A 10 -25.32 72.33 -48.89
N LEU A 11 -26.47 72.75 -48.35
CA LEU A 11 -26.77 72.69 -46.92
C LEU A 11 -26.77 71.24 -46.39
N LEU A 12 -27.33 70.31 -47.15
CA LEU A 12 -27.39 68.88 -46.77
C LEU A 12 -26.00 68.25 -46.75
N VAL A 13 -25.15 68.60 -47.72
CA VAL A 13 -23.74 68.17 -47.79
C VAL A 13 -22.95 68.72 -46.59
N VAL A 14 -23.11 70.01 -46.27
CA VAL A 14 -22.45 70.62 -45.10
C VAL A 14 -22.95 69.99 -43.79
N ALA A 15 -24.26 69.73 -43.66
CA ALA A 15 -24.83 69.09 -42.49
C ALA A 15 -24.36 67.64 -42.33
N THR A 16 -24.25 66.87 -43.42
CA THR A 16 -23.75 65.47 -43.38
C THR A 16 -22.26 65.39 -43.12
N LEU A 17 -21.46 66.31 -43.67
CA LEU A 17 -20.04 66.46 -43.29
C LEU A 17 -19.89 66.86 -41.82
N GLY A 18 -20.70 67.81 -41.34
CA GLY A 18 -20.73 68.18 -39.93
C GLY A 18 -21.07 67.00 -39.02
N ALA A 19 -22.11 66.24 -39.37
CA ALA A 19 -22.50 65.03 -38.64
C ALA A 19 -21.42 63.93 -38.71
N PHE A 20 -20.74 63.77 -39.85
CA PHE A 20 -19.62 62.84 -39.99
C PHE A 20 -18.41 63.25 -39.14
N VAL A 21 -18.05 64.53 -39.12
CA VAL A 21 -16.97 65.06 -38.27
C VAL A 21 -17.30 64.88 -36.79
N VAL A 22 -18.54 65.15 -36.39
CA VAL A 22 -19.01 64.94 -35.01
C VAL A 22 -18.96 63.45 -34.64
N THR A 23 -19.45 62.57 -35.52
CA THR A 23 -19.41 61.12 -35.28
C THR A 23 -18.00 60.53 -35.32
N GLN A 24 -17.10 61.05 -36.17
CA GLN A 24 -15.68 60.67 -36.18
C GLN A 24 -14.96 61.16 -34.92
N LYS A 25 -15.22 62.39 -34.47
CA LYS A 25 -14.66 62.91 -33.20
C LYS A 25 -15.15 62.12 -31.99
N LEU A 26 -16.42 61.67 -32.02
CA LEU A 26 -16.97 60.77 -31.00
C LEU A 26 -16.32 59.37 -31.05
N LYS A 27 -15.99 58.86 -32.25
CA LYS A 27 -15.28 57.59 -32.45
C LYS A 27 -13.78 57.66 -32.17
N SER A 28 -13.15 58.82 -32.35
CA SER A 28 -11.69 59.04 -32.24
C SER A 28 -11.23 59.57 -30.88
N SER A 29 -12.07 59.49 -29.85
CA SER A 29 -11.69 59.93 -28.51
C SER A 29 -10.53 59.05 -27.98
N PRO A 30 -9.47 59.65 -27.40
CA PRO A 30 -8.37 58.88 -26.82
C PRO A 30 -8.89 57.81 -25.85
N PRO A 31 -8.27 56.62 -25.80
CA PRO A 31 -8.65 55.61 -24.82
C PRO A 31 -8.46 56.19 -23.40
N LEU A 32 -9.57 56.42 -22.70
CA LEU A 32 -9.54 57.00 -21.35
C LEU A 32 -8.91 56.06 -20.32
N ILE A 33 -9.03 54.76 -20.57
CA ILE A 33 -8.37 53.69 -19.83
C ILE A 33 -7.14 53.29 -20.63
N VAL A 34 -5.96 53.43 -20.04
CA VAL A 34 -4.70 53.20 -20.73
C VAL A 34 -3.98 52.02 -20.10
N ARG A 35 -3.36 51.16 -20.93
CA ARG A 35 -2.58 49.98 -20.50
C ARG A 35 -3.27 49.13 -19.40
N PRO A 36 -4.49 48.63 -19.64
CA PRO A 36 -5.11 47.71 -18.70
C PRO A 36 -4.26 46.44 -18.57
N ASP A 37 -4.01 46.04 -17.32
CA ASP A 37 -3.32 44.81 -16.97
C ASP A 37 -4.25 44.02 -16.04
N VAL A 38 -4.73 42.90 -16.55
CA VAL A 38 -5.74 42.06 -15.93
C VAL A 38 -5.26 40.62 -15.96
N SER A 39 -5.40 39.92 -14.83
CA SER A 39 -5.07 38.50 -14.74
C SER A 39 -5.93 37.69 -15.72
N VAL A 40 -5.27 36.91 -16.59
CA VAL A 40 -5.95 36.09 -17.59
C VAL A 40 -6.63 34.86 -16.98
N VAL A 41 -6.09 34.34 -15.87
CA VAL A 41 -6.63 33.18 -15.17
C VAL A 41 -6.30 33.26 -13.68
N PHE A 42 -7.20 32.77 -12.84
CA PHE A 42 -6.97 32.64 -11.40
C PHE A 42 -7.86 31.54 -10.80
N SER A 43 -7.47 31.03 -9.63
CA SER A 43 -8.23 30.07 -8.84
C SER A 43 -8.36 30.55 -7.39
N PRO A 44 -9.56 30.90 -6.92
CA PRO A 44 -9.80 31.24 -5.51
C PRO A 44 -9.37 30.16 -4.50
N VAL A 45 -9.23 28.91 -4.96
CA VAL A 45 -8.88 27.74 -4.14
C VAL A 45 -7.42 27.29 -4.31
N SER A 46 -6.62 28.01 -5.10
CA SER A 46 -5.18 27.76 -5.26
C SER A 46 -4.48 27.68 -3.90
N ARG A 47 -3.85 26.55 -3.58
CA ARG A 47 -3.17 26.36 -2.28
C ARG A 47 -1.78 26.98 -2.29
N ASP A 48 -0.94 26.58 -3.24
CA ASP A 48 0.50 26.85 -3.24
C ASP A 48 0.88 28.19 -3.87
N LYS A 49 -0.05 28.81 -4.60
CA LYS A 49 0.15 30.14 -5.19
C LYS A 49 -0.89 31.12 -4.63
N PRO A 50 -0.65 31.75 -3.47
CA PRO A 50 -1.55 32.76 -2.89
C PRO A 50 -1.84 33.89 -3.88
N ARG A 51 -0.85 34.24 -4.70
CA ARG A 51 -0.98 35.28 -5.75
C ARG A 51 -1.96 34.92 -6.86
N ALA A 52 -2.33 33.64 -7.01
CA ALA A 52 -3.31 33.15 -7.97
C ALA A 52 -4.72 33.02 -7.38
N ARG A 53 -4.93 33.36 -6.09
CA ARG A 53 -6.26 33.35 -5.44
C ARG A 53 -7.17 34.50 -5.84
N ARG A 54 -6.63 35.51 -6.54
CA ARG A 54 -7.38 36.70 -6.95
C ARG A 54 -6.98 37.12 -8.35
N ALA A 55 -7.96 37.54 -9.14
CA ALA A 55 -7.69 38.26 -10.37
C ALA A 55 -7.24 39.68 -10.02
N ARG A 56 -6.02 40.05 -10.41
CA ARG A 56 -5.54 41.43 -10.29
C ARG A 56 -6.00 42.23 -11.49
N ILE A 57 -6.42 43.46 -11.24
CA ILE A 57 -6.87 44.42 -12.23
C ILE A 57 -6.14 45.70 -11.95
N SER A 58 -5.48 46.28 -12.95
CA SER A 58 -4.84 47.57 -12.80
C SER A 58 -4.85 48.34 -14.09
N PHE A 59 -5.04 49.64 -13.97
CA PHE A 59 -4.95 50.59 -15.07
C PHE A 59 -4.69 51.98 -14.47
N TRP A 60 -4.47 52.94 -15.35
CA TRP A 60 -4.48 54.36 -15.05
C TRP A 60 -5.41 55.07 -16.03
N LEU A 61 -5.83 56.29 -15.68
CA LEU A 61 -6.69 57.09 -16.53
C LEU A 61 -5.93 58.24 -17.20
N GLN A 62 -6.30 58.52 -18.45
CA GLN A 62 -5.81 59.71 -19.18
C GLN A 62 -6.49 61.01 -18.70
N LYS A 63 -7.56 60.92 -17.91
CA LYS A 63 -8.21 62.03 -17.21
C LYS A 63 -8.72 61.52 -15.86
N ALA A 64 -8.52 62.30 -14.80
CA ALA A 64 -9.01 61.92 -13.47
C ALA A 64 -10.54 61.74 -13.47
N ASP A 65 -11.03 60.72 -12.76
CA ASP A 65 -12.45 60.38 -12.69
C ASP A 65 -12.76 59.59 -11.41
N ASP A 66 -14.05 59.44 -11.10
CA ASP A 66 -14.53 58.47 -10.12
C ASP A 66 -15.03 57.24 -10.88
N VAL A 67 -14.57 56.05 -10.46
CA VAL A 67 -14.81 54.82 -11.21
C VAL A 67 -15.71 53.85 -10.45
N GLN A 68 -16.60 53.19 -11.18
CA GLN A 68 -17.22 51.94 -10.75
C GLN A 68 -16.63 50.81 -11.58
N ILE A 69 -16.08 49.79 -10.91
CA ILE A 69 -15.47 48.63 -11.55
C ILE A 69 -16.30 47.40 -11.20
N SER A 70 -16.86 46.78 -12.23
CA SER A 70 -17.70 45.60 -12.11
C SER A 70 -17.11 44.42 -12.88
N ILE A 71 -17.31 43.22 -12.37
CA ILE A 71 -17.03 41.97 -13.06
C ILE A 71 -18.33 41.52 -13.73
N VAL A 72 -18.26 41.23 -15.03
CA VAL A 72 -19.41 40.79 -15.82
C VAL A 72 -19.19 39.41 -16.42
N ASP A 73 -20.24 38.60 -16.51
CA ASP A 73 -20.19 37.27 -17.13
C ASP A 73 -20.24 37.33 -18.68
N ALA A 74 -20.35 36.16 -19.31
CA ALA A 74 -20.46 36.02 -20.76
C ALA A 74 -21.75 36.68 -21.30
N GLU A 75 -22.84 36.66 -20.54
CA GLU A 75 -24.12 37.28 -20.87
C GLU A 75 -24.14 38.80 -20.61
N GLY A 76 -23.06 39.35 -20.02
CA GLY A 76 -22.92 40.77 -19.71
C GLY A 76 -23.60 41.20 -18.40
N ARG A 77 -24.04 40.25 -17.56
CA ARG A 77 -24.62 40.51 -16.24
C ARG A 77 -23.51 40.81 -15.25
N ILE A 78 -23.74 41.79 -14.37
CA ILE A 78 -22.80 42.12 -13.29
C ILE A 78 -22.87 41.03 -12.22
N VAL A 79 -21.75 40.35 -12.00
CA VAL A 79 -21.61 39.31 -10.97
C VAL A 79 -21.03 39.87 -9.67
N ALA A 80 -20.21 40.92 -9.75
CA ALA A 80 -19.61 41.59 -8.61
C ALA A 80 -19.24 43.04 -8.94
N THR A 81 -19.26 43.92 -7.95
CA THR A 81 -18.68 45.27 -8.02
C THR A 81 -17.49 45.32 -7.07
N ILE A 82 -16.30 45.64 -7.58
CA ILE A 82 -15.04 45.63 -6.83
C ILE A 82 -14.54 47.02 -6.45
N ALA A 83 -15.07 48.06 -7.10
CA ALA A 83 -14.92 49.45 -6.71
C ALA A 83 -16.21 50.19 -7.07
N ASP A 84 -16.67 51.08 -6.20
CA ASP A 84 -17.87 51.88 -6.40
C ASP A 84 -17.57 53.32 -5.99
N GLY A 85 -17.61 54.25 -6.95
CA GLY A 85 -17.28 55.67 -6.73
C GLY A 85 -15.83 55.96 -6.35
N GLU A 86 -14.86 55.08 -6.66
CA GLU A 86 -13.47 55.30 -6.24
C GLU A 86 -12.76 56.34 -7.12
N HIS A 87 -12.14 57.34 -6.50
CA HIS A 87 -11.38 58.36 -7.24
C HIS A 87 -10.05 57.83 -7.79
N VAL A 88 -9.85 57.94 -9.11
CA VAL A 88 -8.62 57.58 -9.83
C VAL A 88 -7.97 58.85 -10.42
N PRO A 89 -6.82 59.28 -9.89
CA PRO A 89 -6.11 60.46 -10.39
C PRO A 89 -5.52 60.27 -11.79
N TYR A 90 -5.22 61.40 -12.44
CA TYR A 90 -4.56 61.43 -13.75
C TYR A 90 -3.20 60.70 -13.71
N ARG A 91 -3.00 59.74 -14.62
CA ARG A 91 -1.75 58.97 -14.78
C ARG A 91 -1.23 58.30 -13.49
N VAL A 92 -2.11 57.98 -12.55
CA VAL A 92 -1.76 57.16 -11.37
C VAL A 92 -2.28 55.76 -11.57
N ARG A 93 -1.39 54.76 -11.54
CA ARG A 93 -1.77 53.35 -11.66
C ARG A 93 -2.40 52.89 -10.35
N LYS A 94 -3.64 52.42 -10.45
CA LYS A 94 -4.40 51.86 -9.33
C LYS A 94 -4.58 50.36 -9.50
N HIS A 95 -4.71 49.66 -8.38
CA HIS A 95 -4.77 48.20 -8.32
C HIS A 95 -6.00 47.76 -7.57
N TRP A 96 -6.74 46.85 -8.18
CA TRP A 96 -7.90 46.19 -7.61
C TRP A 96 -7.73 44.67 -7.71
N SER A 97 -8.51 43.96 -6.91
CA SER A 97 -8.50 42.50 -6.96
C SER A 97 -9.91 41.95 -6.82
N TRP A 98 -10.23 40.95 -7.64
CA TRP A 98 -11.43 40.15 -7.48
C TRP A 98 -11.07 38.77 -6.92
N ASN A 99 -11.72 38.38 -5.83
CA ASN A 99 -11.49 37.09 -5.15
C ASN A 99 -12.39 35.96 -5.68
N GLY A 100 -13.12 36.18 -6.78
CA GLY A 100 -14.05 35.20 -7.33
C GLY A 100 -15.38 35.09 -6.60
N ARG A 101 -15.74 36.06 -5.74
CA ARG A 101 -17.05 36.10 -5.09
C ARG A 101 -18.03 36.99 -5.84
N THR A 102 -19.29 36.58 -5.83
CA THR A 102 -20.45 37.33 -6.33
C THR A 102 -20.87 38.40 -5.31
N LYS A 103 -21.81 39.28 -5.71
CA LYS A 103 -22.43 40.27 -4.81
C LYS A 103 -23.03 39.65 -3.54
N ASP A 104 -23.55 38.42 -3.62
CA ASP A 104 -24.16 37.70 -2.48
C ASP A 104 -23.09 36.96 -1.64
N GLY A 105 -21.81 37.22 -1.86
CA GLY A 105 -20.68 36.60 -1.16
C GLY A 105 -20.38 35.15 -1.58
N ARG A 106 -21.23 34.51 -2.40
CA ARG A 106 -21.02 33.15 -2.94
C ARG A 106 -19.90 33.12 -3.97
N ARG A 107 -19.23 31.98 -4.13
CA ARG A 107 -18.22 31.80 -5.20
C ARG A 107 -18.91 31.84 -6.57
N ALA A 108 -18.36 32.63 -7.48
CA ALA A 108 -18.81 32.68 -8.86
C ALA A 108 -18.48 31.34 -9.56
N PRO A 109 -19.32 30.86 -10.50
CA PRO A 109 -19.05 29.62 -11.24
C PRO A 109 -17.73 29.68 -12.05
N ASP A 110 -17.12 28.53 -12.31
CA ASP A 110 -16.01 28.46 -13.27
C ASP A 110 -16.47 28.97 -14.64
N GLY A 111 -15.66 29.80 -15.28
CA GLY A 111 -16.03 30.45 -16.56
C GLY A 111 -15.21 31.68 -16.88
N TYR A 112 -15.60 32.36 -17.96
CA TYR A 112 -14.95 33.59 -18.42
C TYR A 112 -15.72 34.83 -17.97
N TYR A 113 -14.97 35.80 -17.46
CA TYR A 113 -15.48 37.08 -16.99
C TYR A 113 -14.76 38.23 -17.67
N ARG A 114 -15.39 39.40 -17.72
CA ARG A 114 -14.80 40.65 -18.21
C ARG A 114 -14.87 41.71 -17.12
N VAL A 115 -13.99 42.70 -17.23
CA VAL A 115 -14.00 43.88 -16.37
C VAL A 115 -14.75 44.98 -17.10
N ARG A 116 -15.82 45.48 -16.49
CA ARG A 116 -16.59 46.64 -16.91
C ARG A 116 -16.20 47.83 -16.04
N VAL A 117 -15.80 48.93 -16.67
CA VAL A 117 -15.42 50.17 -15.98
C VAL A 117 -16.39 51.28 -16.39
N ALA A 118 -17.09 51.85 -15.43
CA ALA A 118 -17.87 53.08 -15.61
C ALA A 118 -17.08 54.27 -15.06
N LEU A 119 -16.96 55.30 -15.88
CA LEU A 119 -16.33 56.59 -15.61
C LEU A 119 -17.45 57.58 -15.27
N LEU A 120 -17.67 57.80 -13.98
CA LEU A 120 -18.91 58.39 -13.47
C LEU A 120 -19.06 59.86 -13.85
N ARG A 121 -17.99 60.67 -13.76
CA ARG A 121 -18.03 62.11 -14.14
C ARG A 121 -18.11 62.32 -15.64
N GLN A 122 -17.69 61.32 -16.42
CA GLN A 122 -17.70 61.37 -17.87
C GLN A 122 -18.94 60.71 -18.49
N GLY A 123 -19.75 59.99 -17.70
CA GLY A 123 -20.95 59.29 -18.18
C GLY A 123 -20.63 58.19 -19.20
N ARG A 124 -19.47 57.53 -19.09
CA ARG A 124 -19.01 56.52 -20.06
C ARG A 124 -18.84 55.16 -19.39
N THR A 125 -19.21 54.09 -20.08
CA THR A 125 -18.94 52.71 -19.63
C THR A 125 -18.24 51.94 -20.74
N ALA A 126 -17.22 51.19 -20.39
CA ALA A 126 -16.50 50.33 -21.32
C ALA A 126 -16.16 48.99 -20.66
N ASP A 127 -16.35 47.91 -21.42
CA ASP A 127 -15.73 46.62 -21.11
C ASP A 127 -14.31 46.65 -21.62
N LEU A 128 -13.35 46.15 -20.85
CA LEU A 128 -11.98 46.00 -21.33
C LEU A 128 -11.98 44.94 -22.45
N PRO A 129 -11.76 45.31 -23.73
CA PRO A 129 -12.21 44.51 -24.87
C PRO A 129 -11.36 43.25 -25.11
N ASP A 130 -10.09 43.26 -24.69
CA ASP A 130 -9.11 42.25 -25.13
C ASP A 130 -8.70 41.25 -24.03
N ILE A 131 -9.25 41.36 -22.81
CA ILE A 131 -8.81 40.52 -21.68
C ILE A 131 -10.02 39.90 -20.98
N ARG A 132 -10.10 38.56 -21.04
CA ARG A 132 -11.04 37.76 -20.28
C ARG A 132 -10.33 37.15 -19.07
N ILE A 133 -10.97 37.22 -17.91
CA ILE A 133 -10.54 36.56 -16.69
C ILE A 133 -11.18 35.17 -16.67
N ALA A 134 -10.38 34.11 -16.78
CA ALA A 134 -10.84 32.75 -16.50
C ALA A 134 -10.81 32.47 -14.99
N LEU A 135 -11.97 32.17 -14.41
CA LEU A 135 -12.06 31.57 -13.08
C LEU A 135 -12.09 30.06 -13.27
N ASP A 136 -11.08 29.37 -12.75
CA ASP A 136 -10.96 27.92 -12.86
C ASP A 136 -10.56 27.31 -11.52
N THR A 137 -11.42 26.44 -10.98
CA THR A 137 -11.18 25.77 -9.69
C THR A 137 -10.89 24.28 -9.83
N LYS A 138 -10.79 23.76 -11.06
CA LYS A 138 -10.64 22.32 -11.32
C LYS A 138 -9.16 21.94 -11.41
N PRO A 139 -8.67 21.04 -10.53
CA PRO A 139 -7.33 20.52 -10.67
C PRO A 139 -7.13 19.72 -11.95
N PRO A 140 -5.92 19.76 -12.55
CA PRO A 140 -5.55 18.83 -13.61
C PRO A 140 -5.60 17.39 -13.10
N LYS A 141 -5.72 16.43 -14.02
CA LYS A 141 -5.76 14.98 -13.69
C LYS A 141 -4.58 14.27 -14.34
N PRO A 142 -3.34 14.46 -13.83
CA PRO A 142 -2.18 13.78 -14.38
C PRO A 142 -2.32 12.26 -14.20
N ARG A 143 -1.65 11.50 -15.07
CA ARG A 143 -1.59 10.04 -14.99
C ARG A 143 -0.24 9.52 -15.47
N VAL A 144 0.28 8.53 -14.77
CA VAL A 144 1.26 7.62 -15.35
C VAL A 144 0.51 6.61 -16.22
N THR A 145 0.97 6.48 -17.46
CA THR A 145 0.32 5.63 -18.48
C THR A 145 1.08 4.33 -18.73
N ALA A 146 2.40 4.33 -18.50
CA ALA A 146 3.25 3.15 -18.55
C ALA A 146 4.57 3.45 -17.83
N VAL A 147 5.19 2.43 -17.28
CA VAL A 147 6.59 2.42 -16.85
C VAL A 147 7.31 1.37 -17.69
N ARG A 148 8.36 1.78 -18.42
CA ARG A 148 9.12 0.90 -19.32
C ARG A 148 10.48 0.51 -18.72
N PRO A 149 10.98 -0.71 -18.99
CA PRO A 149 10.36 -1.76 -19.82
C PRO A 149 9.08 -2.31 -19.18
N GLU A 150 8.06 -2.50 -20.00
CA GLU A 150 6.79 -3.05 -19.54
C GLU A 150 6.93 -4.57 -19.45
N GLU A 151 6.87 -5.10 -18.23
CA GLU A 151 6.88 -6.54 -18.02
C GLU A 151 5.53 -7.14 -18.38
N SER A 152 5.52 -8.28 -19.08
CA SER A 152 4.29 -8.98 -19.48
C SER A 152 3.36 -9.25 -18.28
N SER A 153 3.95 -9.53 -17.11
CA SER A 153 3.26 -9.64 -15.83
C SER A 153 4.10 -9.04 -14.70
N GLY A 154 3.58 -8.01 -14.02
CA GLY A 154 4.21 -7.42 -12.84
C GLY A 154 4.86 -6.04 -13.06
N PRO A 155 5.64 -5.57 -12.07
CA PRO A 155 6.28 -4.25 -12.10
C PRO A 155 7.48 -4.19 -13.06
N ALA A 156 7.88 -2.97 -13.42
CA ALA A 156 9.21 -2.75 -13.95
C ALA A 156 10.26 -3.01 -12.84
N PHE A 157 11.45 -3.49 -13.20
CA PHE A 157 12.48 -3.82 -12.22
C PHE A 157 13.74 -2.97 -12.39
N LEU A 158 14.35 -2.59 -11.27
CA LEU A 158 15.70 -2.03 -11.22
C LEU A 158 16.54 -2.72 -10.13
N PRO A 159 17.87 -2.80 -10.29
CA PRO A 159 18.59 -2.60 -11.54
C PRO A 159 18.27 -3.73 -12.54
N GLN A 160 18.53 -3.52 -13.82
CA GLN A 160 18.46 -4.56 -14.84
C GLN A 160 19.69 -4.49 -15.74
N ARG A 161 20.12 -5.64 -16.29
CA ARG A 161 21.23 -5.68 -17.22
C ARG A 161 20.85 -4.90 -18.48
N ASP A 162 21.75 -4.04 -18.95
CA ASP A 162 21.58 -3.20 -20.14
C ASP A 162 20.39 -2.22 -20.06
N LEU A 163 20.00 -1.83 -18.84
CA LEU A 163 18.98 -0.82 -18.57
C LEU A 163 19.48 0.16 -17.51
N ASP A 164 19.72 1.42 -17.91
CA ASP A 164 20.22 2.46 -17.01
C ASP A 164 19.11 3.13 -16.19
N ALA A 165 17.90 3.22 -16.76
CA ALA A 165 16.75 3.85 -16.13
C ALA A 165 15.42 3.29 -16.65
N VAL A 166 14.37 3.41 -15.85
CA VAL A 166 12.99 3.18 -16.31
C VAL A 166 12.41 4.45 -16.90
N THR A 167 11.66 4.33 -18.00
CA THR A 167 10.98 5.46 -18.62
C THR A 167 9.52 5.51 -18.17
N VAL A 168 9.13 6.55 -17.45
CA VAL A 168 7.77 6.81 -16.98
C VAL A 168 7.03 7.66 -18.02
N SER A 169 6.05 7.09 -18.70
CA SER A 169 5.22 7.79 -19.69
C SER A 169 4.03 8.47 -19.02
N ILE A 170 3.81 9.75 -19.29
CA ILE A 170 2.85 10.59 -18.56
C ILE A 170 1.83 11.27 -19.47
N ARG A 171 0.65 11.56 -18.93
CA ARG A 171 -0.38 12.40 -19.57
C ARG A 171 -1.07 13.29 -18.56
N GLY A 172 -1.88 14.23 -19.05
CA GLY A 172 -2.72 15.09 -18.20
C GLY A 172 -1.95 16.22 -17.49
N THR A 173 -0.75 16.57 -17.98
CA THR A 173 0.05 17.69 -17.46
C THR A 173 -0.31 19.04 -18.08
N GLU A 174 -1.22 19.07 -19.07
CA GLU A 174 -1.64 20.28 -19.78
C GLU A 174 -0.47 21.09 -20.40
N GLY A 175 0.63 20.39 -20.72
CA GLY A 175 1.86 21.01 -21.23
C GLY A 175 2.55 21.92 -20.22
N ARG A 176 2.27 21.77 -18.92
CA ARG A 176 2.92 22.49 -17.81
C ARG A 176 4.13 21.72 -17.30
N GLN A 177 4.99 22.41 -16.55
CA GLN A 177 6.01 21.75 -15.73
C GLN A 177 5.30 20.90 -14.67
N ALA A 178 5.83 19.71 -14.43
CA ALA A 178 5.32 18.76 -13.45
C ALA A 178 6.49 18.22 -12.62
N ALA A 179 6.17 17.48 -11.57
CA ALA A 179 7.14 16.75 -10.78
C ALA A 179 6.77 15.26 -10.79
N LEU A 180 7.74 14.40 -11.07
CA LEU A 180 7.67 12.99 -10.75
C LEU A 180 7.96 12.85 -9.26
N GLN A 181 7.05 12.23 -8.52
CA GLN A 181 7.22 11.92 -7.12
C GLN A 181 7.47 10.43 -6.96
N VAL A 182 8.64 10.04 -6.48
CA VAL A 182 8.94 8.62 -6.23
C VAL A 182 8.57 8.29 -4.79
N TRP A 183 7.53 7.49 -4.62
CA TRP A 183 7.03 7.08 -3.31
C TRP A 183 7.48 5.65 -2.98
N ARG A 184 8.12 5.45 -1.84
CA ARG A 184 8.40 4.11 -1.29
C ARG A 184 7.13 3.59 -0.58
N THR A 185 6.56 2.50 -1.07
CA THR A 185 5.24 2.00 -0.65
C THR A 185 5.27 0.69 0.14
N ASP A 186 6.44 0.03 0.24
CA ASP A 186 6.67 -1.15 1.10
C ASP A 186 6.90 -0.81 2.59
N VAL A 187 6.68 0.45 2.96
CA VAL A 187 6.83 0.98 4.33
C VAL A 187 5.54 1.66 4.78
N THR A 188 5.28 1.60 6.09
CA THR A 188 4.07 2.19 6.69
C THR A 188 4.44 3.34 7.62
N PRO A 189 3.94 4.57 7.41
CA PRO A 189 3.23 5.04 6.20
C PRO A 189 4.16 5.13 4.98
N ALA A 190 3.58 5.13 3.78
CA ALA A 190 4.33 5.34 2.53
C ALA A 190 5.08 6.68 2.55
N ARG A 191 6.27 6.72 1.96
CA ARG A 191 7.18 7.89 2.05
C ARG A 191 7.58 8.40 0.69
N LEU A 192 7.50 9.71 0.47
CA LEU A 192 8.14 10.37 -0.66
C LEU A 192 9.65 10.33 -0.45
N VAL A 193 10.40 9.76 -1.40
CA VAL A 193 11.86 9.58 -1.28
C VAL A 193 12.66 10.38 -2.29
N GLU A 194 12.08 10.71 -3.45
CA GLU A 194 12.75 11.44 -4.51
C GLU A 194 11.73 12.27 -5.29
N THR A 195 12.17 13.41 -5.86
CA THR A 195 11.33 14.25 -6.71
C THR A 195 12.13 14.70 -7.93
N VAL A 196 11.68 14.32 -9.12
CA VAL A 196 12.35 14.65 -10.38
C VAL A 196 11.53 15.68 -11.14
N GLU A 197 12.16 16.79 -11.54
CA GLU A 197 11.50 17.83 -12.33
C GLU A 197 11.21 17.35 -13.76
N ILE A 198 9.98 17.61 -14.22
CA ILE A 198 9.53 17.33 -15.58
C ILE A 198 9.31 18.66 -16.28
N ARG A 199 10.02 18.88 -17.40
CA ARG A 199 9.87 20.12 -18.17
C ARG A 199 8.52 20.15 -18.89
N ALA A 200 8.05 21.36 -19.17
CA ALA A 200 6.81 21.58 -19.92
C ALA A 200 6.79 20.81 -21.25
N ARG A 201 5.64 20.19 -21.56
CA ARG A 201 5.40 19.41 -22.78
C ARG A 201 6.26 18.14 -22.94
N GLN A 202 7.00 17.72 -21.91
CA GLN A 202 7.64 16.40 -21.95
C GLN A 202 6.59 15.28 -21.77
N PRO A 203 6.59 14.25 -22.63
CA PRO A 203 5.64 13.14 -22.55
C PRO A 203 6.10 12.01 -21.62
N SER A 204 7.34 12.08 -21.13
CA SER A 204 7.94 11.09 -20.25
C SER A 204 9.09 11.67 -19.44
N VAL A 205 9.50 10.93 -18.41
CA VAL A 205 10.64 11.22 -17.54
C VAL A 205 11.31 9.90 -17.16
N GLU A 206 12.62 9.92 -16.93
CA GLU A 206 13.38 8.74 -16.54
C GLU A 206 13.68 8.74 -15.04
N TRP A 207 13.76 7.55 -14.46
CA TRP A 207 14.27 7.34 -13.11
C TRP A 207 15.28 6.18 -13.13
N ASP A 208 16.50 6.45 -12.68
CA ASP A 208 17.62 5.50 -12.72
C ASP A 208 17.65 4.55 -11.50
N GLY A 209 16.67 4.66 -10.62
CA GLY A 209 16.63 3.86 -9.40
C GLY A 209 17.57 4.38 -8.31
N THR A 210 17.98 5.64 -8.37
CA THR A 210 18.74 6.30 -7.31
C THR A 210 17.87 7.25 -6.47
N ILE A 211 18.32 7.50 -5.24
CA ILE A 211 17.76 8.47 -4.30
C ILE A 211 18.93 9.32 -3.80
N GLY A 212 18.91 10.63 -4.10
CA GLY A 212 20.05 11.50 -3.79
C GLY A 212 21.38 11.06 -4.42
N GLY A 213 21.33 10.36 -5.57
CA GLY A 213 22.51 9.83 -6.29
C GLY A 213 22.99 8.46 -5.82
N GLU A 214 22.44 7.92 -4.72
CA GLU A 214 22.78 6.58 -4.23
C GLU A 214 21.75 5.54 -4.69
N PRO A 215 22.14 4.27 -4.96
CA PRO A 215 21.19 3.23 -5.33
C PRO A 215 20.05 3.10 -4.30
N ALA A 216 18.80 3.12 -4.77
CA ALA A 216 17.64 3.01 -3.91
C ALA A 216 17.67 1.68 -3.13
N PRO A 217 17.23 1.64 -1.86
CA PRO A 217 17.06 0.38 -1.13
C PRO A 217 16.15 -0.60 -1.88
N ALA A 218 16.32 -1.91 -1.63
CA ALA A 218 15.36 -2.88 -2.16
C ALA A 218 13.97 -2.60 -1.58
N GLY A 219 12.95 -2.60 -2.44
CA GLY A 219 11.59 -2.23 -2.07
C GLY A 219 10.67 -1.99 -3.27
N THR A 220 9.47 -1.51 -2.96
CA THR A 220 8.41 -1.20 -3.93
C THR A 220 8.25 0.31 -4.02
N TYR A 221 8.21 0.82 -5.24
CA TYR A 221 8.16 2.25 -5.52
C TYR A 221 7.04 2.59 -6.49
N LEU A 222 6.22 3.58 -6.11
CA LEU A 222 5.19 4.15 -6.97
C LEU A 222 5.71 5.42 -7.65
N MET A 223 5.54 5.48 -8.97
CA MET A 223 5.77 6.66 -9.78
C MET A 223 4.53 7.57 -9.70
N GLY A 224 4.56 8.53 -8.77
CA GLY A 224 3.55 9.56 -8.62
C GLY A 224 3.80 10.79 -9.49
N LEU A 225 2.77 11.61 -9.70
CA LEU A 225 2.90 12.90 -10.41
C LEU A 225 2.27 14.01 -9.60
N GLU A 226 2.84 15.20 -9.69
CA GLU A 226 2.25 16.45 -9.23
C GLU A 226 2.36 17.49 -10.34
N VAL A 227 1.27 18.19 -10.65
CA VAL A 227 1.27 19.26 -11.66
C VAL A 227 0.35 20.40 -11.24
N ALA A 228 0.85 21.63 -11.39
CA ALA A 228 0.06 22.83 -11.24
C ALA A 228 -0.36 23.38 -12.61
N ASP A 229 -1.66 23.62 -12.79
CA ASP A 229 -2.20 24.22 -14.01
C ASP A 229 -1.81 25.72 -14.14
N ARG A 230 -2.43 26.44 -15.08
CA ARG A 230 -2.23 27.89 -15.24
C ARG A 230 -2.92 28.72 -14.15
N ALA A 231 -4.03 28.23 -13.58
CA ALA A 231 -4.80 28.88 -12.52
C ALA A 231 -4.17 28.69 -11.12
N GLY A 232 -3.21 27.78 -10.99
CA GLY A 232 -2.58 27.40 -9.74
C GLY A 232 -3.28 26.25 -9.02
N ASN A 233 -4.21 25.54 -9.66
CA ASN A 233 -4.76 24.30 -9.10
C ASN A 233 -3.72 23.18 -9.23
N VAL A 234 -3.53 22.42 -8.15
CA VAL A 234 -2.59 21.28 -8.13
C VAL A 234 -3.36 19.98 -8.24
N GLY A 235 -2.98 19.19 -9.24
CA GLY A 235 -3.46 17.83 -9.46
C GLY A 235 -2.36 16.81 -9.23
N THR A 236 -2.71 15.67 -8.67
CA THR A 236 -1.76 14.60 -8.36
C THR A 236 -2.17 13.25 -8.97
N PHE A 237 -1.17 12.40 -9.16
CA PHE A 237 -1.34 10.98 -9.42
C PHE A 237 -0.56 10.18 -8.36
N PRO A 238 -1.19 9.22 -7.66
CA PRO A 238 -2.63 9.01 -7.59
C PRO A 238 -3.37 10.25 -7.05
N ALA A 239 -4.70 10.27 -7.18
CA ALA A 239 -5.52 11.43 -6.81
C ALA A 239 -5.50 11.75 -5.30
N ALA A 240 -4.99 10.82 -4.47
CA ALA A 240 -4.78 11.01 -3.04
C ALA A 240 -3.36 10.60 -2.68
N LEU A 241 -2.66 11.49 -1.97
CA LEU A 241 -1.31 11.27 -1.44
C LEU A 241 -1.31 11.46 0.08
N PRO A 242 -0.53 10.68 0.86
CA PRO A 242 0.26 9.51 0.43
C PRO A 242 -0.61 8.42 -0.21
N PRO A 243 -0.05 7.62 -1.14
CA PRO A 243 -0.81 6.59 -1.83
C PRO A 243 -1.34 5.55 -0.85
N ARG A 244 -2.52 5.01 -1.16
CA ARG A 244 -3.18 3.94 -0.38
C ARG A 244 -3.35 2.72 -1.26
N SER A 245 -3.34 1.53 -0.65
CA SER A 245 -3.61 0.28 -1.37
C SER A 245 -4.95 0.35 -2.11
N GLY A 246 -5.01 -0.17 -3.34
CA GLY A 246 -6.18 -0.12 -4.22
C GLY A 246 -6.49 1.26 -4.83
N ALA A 247 -5.77 2.33 -4.49
CA ALA A 247 -6.00 3.67 -5.04
C ALA A 247 -5.32 3.90 -6.40
N VAL A 248 -4.33 3.07 -6.75
CA VAL A 248 -3.60 3.16 -8.01
C VAL A 248 -4.24 2.24 -9.05
N ARG A 249 -4.41 2.74 -10.27
CA ARG A 249 -4.86 1.93 -11.41
C ARG A 249 -3.81 2.00 -12.49
N GLY A 250 -3.51 0.85 -13.09
CA GLY A 250 -2.49 0.72 -14.13
C GLY A 250 -1.11 0.42 -13.57
N ARG A 251 -0.10 0.37 -14.45
CA ARG A 251 1.26 -0.05 -14.11
C ARG A 251 2.17 1.15 -13.86
N ALA A 252 2.12 1.69 -12.65
CA ALA A 252 2.92 2.84 -12.20
C ALA A 252 4.04 2.45 -11.23
N GLY A 253 4.24 1.15 -11.00
CA GLY A 253 5.19 0.59 -10.06
C GLY A 253 6.55 0.28 -10.65
N VAL A 254 7.57 0.46 -9.82
CA VAL A 254 8.93 -0.04 -10.02
C VAL A 254 9.33 -0.81 -8.77
N THR A 255 9.80 -2.04 -8.95
CA THR A 255 10.42 -2.81 -7.86
C THR A 255 11.93 -2.71 -7.96
N VAL A 256 12.55 -2.17 -6.91
CA VAL A 256 14.01 -2.22 -6.76
C VAL A 256 14.39 -3.52 -6.06
N ARG A 257 15.17 -4.37 -6.72
CA ARG A 257 15.55 -5.69 -6.22
C ARG A 257 16.92 -6.09 -6.73
N TYR A 258 17.86 -6.29 -5.80
CA TYR A 258 19.23 -6.69 -6.12
C TYR A 258 19.46 -8.20 -6.05
N LEU A 259 18.78 -8.87 -5.13
CA LEU A 259 18.84 -10.31 -4.94
C LEU A 259 17.55 -10.78 -4.27
N ALA A 260 16.88 -11.78 -4.85
CA ALA A 260 15.77 -12.47 -4.21
C ALA A 260 15.77 -13.95 -4.57
N ALA A 261 15.03 -14.74 -3.80
CA ALA A 261 14.79 -16.13 -4.12
C ALA A 261 13.37 -16.54 -3.74
N ALA A 262 12.85 -17.51 -4.48
CA ALA A 262 11.56 -18.13 -4.21
C ALA A 262 11.75 -19.65 -4.17
N THR A 263 11.49 -20.24 -3.01
CA THR A 263 11.43 -21.67 -2.80
C THR A 263 10.00 -22.18 -3.03
N PRO A 264 9.81 -23.48 -3.30
CA PRO A 264 8.47 -24.05 -3.30
C PRO A 264 7.82 -23.88 -1.92
N LEU A 265 6.54 -23.51 -1.92
CA LEU A 265 5.75 -23.47 -0.68
C LEU A 265 5.26 -24.85 -0.26
N THR A 266 5.32 -25.84 -1.15
CA THR A 266 5.06 -27.25 -0.85
C THR A 266 6.33 -27.92 -0.33
N PRO A 267 6.24 -28.83 0.65
CA PRO A 267 7.41 -29.53 1.15
C PRO A 267 8.06 -30.36 0.04
N VAL A 268 9.38 -30.32 -0.02
CA VAL A 268 10.18 -31.15 -0.94
C VAL A 268 10.54 -32.44 -0.22
N GLN A 269 10.19 -33.58 -0.80
CA GLN A 269 10.56 -34.87 -0.22
C GLN A 269 12.09 -35.02 -0.13
N ALA A 270 12.58 -35.50 1.01
CA ALA A 270 14.00 -35.72 1.28
C ALA A 270 14.70 -36.48 0.14
N GLY A 271 15.87 -36.00 -0.27
CA GLY A 271 16.65 -36.56 -1.37
C GLY A 271 16.16 -36.23 -2.80
N ARG A 272 14.96 -35.67 -2.98
CA ARG A 272 14.46 -35.23 -4.30
C ARG A 272 15.11 -33.91 -4.73
N VAL A 273 15.10 -33.67 -6.04
CA VAL A 273 15.55 -32.39 -6.60
C VAL A 273 14.36 -31.45 -6.70
N THR A 274 14.59 -30.20 -6.33
CA THR A 274 13.65 -29.10 -6.49
C THR A 274 14.29 -27.96 -7.27
N THR A 275 13.46 -27.02 -7.74
CA THR A 275 13.94 -25.79 -8.37
C THR A 275 13.63 -24.62 -7.45
N VAL A 276 14.67 -23.85 -7.12
CA VAL A 276 14.55 -22.55 -6.46
C VAL A 276 14.72 -21.47 -7.53
N ARG A 277 13.76 -20.55 -7.62
CA ARG A 277 13.90 -19.40 -8.50
C ARG A 277 14.81 -18.38 -7.83
N VAL A 278 15.88 -18.01 -8.51
CA VAL A 278 16.86 -17.04 -8.02
C VAL A 278 16.81 -15.83 -8.93
N ASP A 279 16.70 -14.68 -8.31
CA ASP A 279 16.72 -13.40 -8.99
C ASP A 279 17.96 -12.65 -8.54
N ALA A 280 19.06 -12.81 -9.28
CA ALA A 280 20.34 -12.15 -9.01
C ALA A 280 20.66 -11.02 -10.00
N ARG A 281 19.64 -10.52 -10.73
CA ARG A 281 19.78 -9.44 -11.73
C ARG A 281 20.92 -9.69 -12.75
N GLY A 282 21.04 -10.93 -13.22
CA GLY A 282 22.07 -11.37 -14.16
C GLY A 282 23.47 -11.56 -13.55
N ARG A 283 23.64 -11.38 -12.23
CA ARG A 283 24.92 -11.58 -11.53
C ARG A 283 25.11 -13.04 -11.14
N ARG A 284 26.37 -13.49 -11.13
CA ARG A 284 26.75 -14.76 -10.51
C ARG A 284 26.49 -14.71 -9.00
N TYR A 285 26.07 -15.83 -8.43
CA TYR A 285 25.82 -16.00 -7.02
C TYR A 285 26.43 -17.28 -6.48
N THR A 286 26.62 -17.30 -5.16
CA THR A 286 26.95 -18.51 -4.39
C THR A 286 25.74 -18.90 -3.54
N TRP A 287 25.66 -20.17 -3.19
CA TRP A 287 24.60 -20.66 -2.32
C TRP A 287 25.12 -21.67 -1.30
N ALA A 288 24.47 -21.72 -0.15
CA ALA A 288 24.72 -22.68 0.92
C ALA A 288 23.42 -23.08 1.59
N LEU A 289 23.22 -24.38 1.78
CA LEU A 289 22.06 -24.98 2.44
C LEU A 289 22.46 -25.48 3.82
N ARG A 290 21.69 -25.12 4.84
CA ARG A 290 21.83 -25.59 6.23
C ARG A 290 20.49 -26.08 6.75
N ARG A 291 20.48 -26.95 7.76
CA ARG A 291 19.28 -27.16 8.58
C ARG A 291 19.07 -25.93 9.46
N TRP A 292 17.82 -25.57 9.72
CA TRP A 292 17.51 -24.48 10.64
C TRP A 292 18.11 -24.76 12.03
N GLY A 293 18.70 -23.76 12.66
CA GLY A 293 19.34 -23.89 13.97
C GLY A 293 20.71 -24.58 13.98
N GLU A 294 21.17 -25.15 12.86
CA GLU A 294 22.46 -25.85 12.78
C GLU A 294 23.52 -25.05 12.01
N PRO A 295 24.77 -24.98 12.51
CA PRO A 295 25.85 -24.26 11.82
C PRO A 295 26.36 -25.01 10.58
N GLN A 296 26.18 -26.33 10.54
CA GLN A 296 26.76 -27.21 9.52
C GLN A 296 26.17 -26.94 8.12
N VAL A 297 27.07 -26.78 7.14
CA VAL A 297 26.68 -26.68 5.73
C VAL A 297 26.45 -28.07 5.17
N LEU A 298 25.22 -28.36 4.77
CA LEU A 298 24.83 -29.63 4.18
C LEU A 298 25.17 -29.70 2.69
N ALA A 299 25.03 -28.57 1.99
CA ALA A 299 25.38 -28.44 0.59
C ALA A 299 25.75 -26.99 0.26
N ARG A 300 26.60 -26.79 -0.75
CA ARG A 300 26.97 -25.46 -1.26
C ARG A 300 27.32 -25.51 -2.73
N GLY A 301 27.26 -24.37 -3.39
CA GLY A 301 27.66 -24.25 -4.79
C GLY A 301 27.65 -22.82 -5.31
N ARG A 302 27.75 -22.70 -6.63
CA ARG A 302 27.67 -21.46 -7.38
C ARG A 302 26.59 -21.57 -8.46
N GLY A 303 26.07 -20.45 -8.92
CA GLY A 303 25.11 -20.40 -10.02
C GLY A 303 25.05 -19.02 -10.66
N ASP A 304 24.47 -18.97 -11.85
CA ASP A 304 24.19 -17.75 -12.62
C ASP A 304 22.85 -17.81 -13.35
N ASP A 305 22.18 -18.97 -13.35
CA ASP A 305 20.82 -19.16 -13.86
C ASP A 305 19.76 -18.68 -12.87
N SER A 306 18.65 -18.16 -13.39
CA SER A 306 17.42 -17.91 -12.65
C SER A 306 16.80 -19.15 -11.99
N ARG A 307 17.17 -20.35 -12.41
CA ARG A 307 16.65 -21.64 -11.91
C ARG A 307 17.76 -22.45 -11.25
N LEU A 308 17.87 -22.33 -9.93
CA LEU A 308 18.77 -23.16 -9.14
C LEU A 308 18.14 -24.54 -8.90
N ARG A 309 18.69 -25.59 -9.53
CA ARG A 309 18.36 -26.97 -9.18
C ARG A 309 19.07 -27.38 -7.89
N LEU A 310 18.31 -27.69 -6.86
CA LEU A 310 18.80 -28.04 -5.53
C LEU A 310 18.29 -29.41 -5.14
N ARG A 311 19.17 -30.30 -4.68
CA ARG A 311 18.77 -31.56 -4.07
C ARG A 311 18.46 -31.34 -2.60
N ALA A 312 17.24 -31.65 -2.17
CA ALA A 312 16.89 -31.68 -0.76
C ALA A 312 17.79 -32.68 -0.02
N PRO A 313 18.28 -32.34 1.19
CA PRO A 313 19.05 -33.26 2.00
C PRO A 313 18.31 -34.58 2.19
N ARG A 314 19.06 -35.69 2.29
CA ARG A 314 18.52 -36.99 2.68
C ARG A 314 18.34 -37.02 4.20
N GLY A 315 17.49 -37.91 4.68
CA GLY A 315 17.31 -38.14 6.11
C GLY A 315 15.95 -37.65 6.60
N GLN A 316 15.94 -36.96 7.74
CA GLN A 316 14.73 -36.58 8.44
C GLN A 316 14.07 -35.33 7.84
N ALA A 317 12.77 -35.16 8.11
CA ALA A 317 12.06 -33.93 7.83
C ALA A 317 12.68 -32.76 8.59
N GLY A 318 12.50 -31.55 8.08
CA GLY A 318 13.01 -30.35 8.73
C GLY A 318 12.97 -29.10 7.87
N LEU A 319 12.99 -27.96 8.54
CA LEU A 319 13.15 -26.65 7.91
C LEU A 319 14.63 -26.44 7.60
N HIS A 320 14.92 -26.02 6.37
CA HIS A 320 16.25 -25.69 5.92
C HIS A 320 16.35 -24.23 5.52
N VAL A 321 17.55 -23.67 5.65
CA VAL A 321 17.87 -22.31 5.23
C VAL A 321 18.74 -22.35 4.01
N LEU A 322 18.21 -21.91 2.87
CA LEU A 322 19.01 -21.67 1.69
C LEU A 322 19.50 -20.22 1.73
N THR A 323 20.80 -20.05 1.96
CA THR A 323 21.49 -18.77 1.80
C THR A 323 21.91 -18.61 0.35
N ILE A 324 21.57 -17.49 -0.27
CA ILE A 324 22.07 -17.09 -1.58
C ILE A 324 22.79 -15.74 -1.43
N ALA A 325 23.94 -15.60 -2.07
CA ALA A 325 24.75 -14.39 -1.96
C ALA A 325 25.42 -14.03 -3.29
N THR A 326 25.36 -12.74 -3.64
CA THR A 326 26.25 -12.10 -4.61
C THR A 326 27.42 -11.43 -3.86
N ARG A 327 28.27 -10.66 -4.54
CA ARG A 327 29.35 -9.90 -3.89
C ARG A 327 28.83 -8.87 -2.86
N ALA A 328 27.66 -8.27 -3.12
CA ALA A 328 27.15 -7.13 -2.35
C ALA A 328 25.84 -7.42 -1.61
N HIS A 329 25.11 -8.49 -1.97
CA HIS A 329 23.80 -8.78 -1.40
C HIS A 329 23.70 -10.23 -0.97
N ARG A 330 22.92 -10.47 0.08
CA ARG A 330 22.66 -11.79 0.64
C ARG A 330 21.19 -11.90 0.99
N THR A 331 20.58 -13.05 0.70
CA THR A 331 19.24 -13.40 1.14
C THR A 331 19.21 -14.81 1.71
N GLN A 332 18.28 -15.07 2.61
CA GLN A 332 18.01 -16.39 3.18
C GLN A 332 16.55 -16.71 2.93
N VAL A 333 16.23 -17.93 2.50
CA VAL A 333 14.86 -18.36 2.25
C VAL A 333 14.61 -19.75 2.85
N PRO A 334 13.38 -20.04 3.33
CA PRO A 334 13.04 -21.32 3.91
C PRO A 334 12.88 -22.37 2.81
N LEU A 335 13.46 -23.56 3.02
CA LEU A 335 13.18 -24.75 2.24
C LEU A 335 12.60 -25.81 3.17
N VAL A 336 11.32 -26.13 2.99
CA VAL A 336 10.61 -27.13 3.79
C VAL A 336 10.88 -28.51 3.19
N VAL A 337 11.41 -29.43 4.01
CA VAL A 337 11.71 -30.79 3.59
C VAL A 337 10.85 -31.77 4.39
N SER A 338 10.08 -32.59 3.70
CA SER A 338 9.36 -33.74 4.29
C SER A 338 10.19 -35.01 4.17
N ALA A 339 9.92 -36.02 5.00
CA ALA A 339 10.61 -37.30 4.93
C ALA A 339 9.61 -38.45 4.77
N PRO A 340 9.83 -39.39 3.83
CA PRO A 340 8.95 -40.54 3.61
C PRO A 340 9.21 -41.64 4.66
N VAL A 341 9.08 -41.30 5.93
CA VAL A 341 9.26 -42.22 7.06
C VAL A 341 8.00 -42.19 7.90
N ASP A 342 7.64 -43.33 8.50
CA ASP A 342 6.48 -43.40 9.38
C ASP A 342 6.67 -42.48 10.60
N ARG A 343 5.74 -41.53 10.76
CA ARG A 343 5.73 -40.50 11.80
C ARG A 343 4.31 -40.34 12.31
N ARG A 344 4.17 -40.16 13.62
CA ARG A 344 2.86 -40.00 14.26
C ARG A 344 2.33 -38.57 14.18
N VAL A 345 3.23 -37.58 14.13
CA VAL A 345 2.88 -36.16 14.23
C VAL A 345 3.34 -35.42 12.97
N LEU A 346 2.43 -34.63 12.41
CA LEU A 346 2.68 -33.74 11.29
C LEU A 346 2.80 -32.30 11.78
N VAL A 347 3.92 -31.65 11.54
CA VAL A 347 4.09 -30.22 11.81
C VAL A 347 3.73 -29.42 10.55
N VAL A 348 2.91 -28.39 10.71
CA VAL A 348 2.38 -27.54 9.63
C VAL A 348 2.94 -26.13 9.79
N LEU A 349 3.65 -25.66 8.77
CA LEU A 349 4.19 -24.30 8.72
C LEU A 349 3.24 -23.32 8.00
N PRO A 350 3.12 -22.05 8.45
CA PRO A 350 2.11 -21.11 7.98
C PRO A 350 2.53 -20.37 6.70
N ALA A 351 2.84 -21.12 5.63
CA ALA A 351 3.28 -20.58 4.34
C ALA A 351 2.27 -19.63 3.68
N LEU A 352 0.97 -19.83 3.86
CA LEU A 352 -0.05 -18.87 3.42
C LEU A 352 0.08 -17.53 4.14
N THR A 353 0.47 -17.55 5.41
CA THR A 353 0.72 -16.34 6.20
C THR A 353 2.01 -15.66 5.76
N TRP A 354 3.07 -16.43 5.53
CA TRP A 354 4.34 -15.89 5.00
C TRP A 354 4.13 -15.14 3.70
N GLU A 355 3.38 -15.72 2.75
CA GLU A 355 3.06 -15.03 1.49
C GLU A 355 2.03 -13.93 1.67
N GLY A 356 1.02 -14.11 2.52
CA GLY A 356 0.00 -13.09 2.77
C GLY A 356 0.55 -11.78 3.35
N LEU A 357 1.67 -11.85 4.07
CA LEU A 357 2.39 -10.70 4.64
C LEU A 357 3.59 -10.24 3.80
N ASN A 358 3.93 -10.96 2.73
CA ASN A 358 5.08 -10.66 1.89
C ASN A 358 4.83 -9.38 1.05
N ALA A 359 5.45 -8.25 1.42
CA ALA A 359 5.22 -6.97 0.78
C ALA A 359 5.90 -6.86 -0.61
N VAL A 360 5.33 -7.54 -1.61
CA VAL A 360 5.78 -7.53 -3.01
C VAL A 360 4.69 -6.94 -3.89
N ASP A 361 5.08 -6.07 -4.82
CA ASP A 361 4.25 -5.67 -5.95
C ASP A 361 4.35 -6.74 -7.06
N ASP A 362 3.24 -7.42 -7.34
CA ASP A 362 3.14 -8.50 -8.33
C ASP A 362 2.25 -8.16 -9.55
N ASP A 363 1.57 -7.01 -9.53
CA ASP A 363 0.71 -6.50 -10.61
C ASP A 363 1.28 -5.26 -11.32
N GLY A 364 2.28 -4.61 -10.71
CA GLY A 364 3.00 -3.46 -11.23
C GLY A 364 2.37 -2.12 -10.90
N ASP A 365 1.40 -2.04 -10.00
CA ASP A 365 0.73 -0.78 -9.65
C ASP A 365 1.56 0.13 -8.73
N GLY A 366 2.68 -0.36 -8.19
CA GLY A 366 3.54 0.37 -7.27
C GLY A 366 3.09 0.29 -5.81
N MET A 367 2.16 -0.60 -5.48
CA MET A 367 1.72 -0.90 -4.13
C MET A 367 2.05 -2.36 -3.78
N PRO A 368 2.46 -2.68 -2.54
CA PRO A 368 2.63 -4.07 -2.14
C PRO A 368 1.30 -4.80 -2.11
N ASN A 369 1.24 -5.95 -2.76
CA ASN A 369 0.12 -6.87 -2.69
C ASN A 369 0.26 -7.71 -1.40
N VAL A 370 -0.55 -7.41 -0.39
CA VAL A 370 -0.64 -8.13 0.89
C VAL A 370 -2.10 -8.42 1.23
N LEU A 371 -2.34 -9.44 2.05
CA LEU A 371 -3.69 -9.76 2.53
C LEU A 371 -4.09 -8.97 3.77
N ASP A 372 -3.10 -8.58 4.59
CA ASP A 372 -3.36 -7.85 5.83
C ASP A 372 -3.80 -6.41 5.55
N GLY A 373 -4.88 -5.99 6.20
CA GLY A 373 -5.48 -4.65 6.00
C GLY A 373 -6.14 -4.39 4.62
N ALA A 374 -5.96 -5.26 3.63
CA ALA A 374 -6.49 -5.08 2.26
C ALA A 374 -7.96 -5.51 2.09
N GLY A 375 -8.50 -6.27 3.05
CA GLY A 375 -9.88 -6.76 2.99
C GLY A 375 -10.13 -7.67 1.78
N ARG A 376 -11.29 -7.49 1.12
CA ARG A 376 -11.70 -8.34 -0.02
C ARG A 376 -10.95 -8.04 -1.31
N ASP A 377 -10.39 -6.84 -1.44
CA ASP A 377 -9.66 -6.40 -2.64
C ASP A 377 -8.20 -6.87 -2.62
N GLY A 378 -7.70 -7.34 -1.47
CA GLY A 378 -6.38 -7.94 -1.33
C GLY A 378 -6.27 -9.23 -2.14
N SER A 379 -5.27 -9.29 -3.00
CA SER A 379 -4.86 -10.49 -3.71
C SER A 379 -3.36 -10.70 -3.61
N VAL A 380 -2.91 -11.95 -3.54
CA VAL A 380 -1.50 -12.34 -3.44
C VAL A 380 -1.23 -13.54 -4.33
N ARG A 381 -0.24 -13.45 -5.22
CA ARG A 381 0.24 -14.62 -5.97
C ARG A 381 1.16 -15.47 -5.09
N LEU A 382 0.93 -16.78 -5.04
CA LEU A 382 1.79 -17.71 -4.32
C LEU A 382 3.11 -17.97 -5.04
N GLY A 383 4.13 -18.29 -4.24
CA GLY A 383 5.44 -18.71 -4.69
C GLY A 383 6.29 -17.55 -5.20
N ARG A 384 5.87 -16.31 -5.00
CA ARG A 384 6.65 -15.11 -5.34
C ARG A 384 7.90 -15.03 -4.45
N PRO A 385 8.97 -14.32 -4.87
CA PRO A 385 10.14 -14.17 -4.02
C PRO A 385 9.79 -13.51 -2.69
N LEU A 386 10.38 -13.97 -1.60
CA LEU A 386 10.20 -13.34 -0.29
C LEU A 386 10.99 -12.02 -0.24
N ALA A 387 10.28 -10.89 -0.18
CA ALA A 387 10.86 -9.54 -0.33
C ALA A 387 12.01 -9.27 0.64
N LYS A 388 11.86 -9.76 1.88
CA LYS A 388 12.83 -9.59 2.98
C LYS A 388 13.61 -10.87 3.30
N GLY A 389 13.54 -11.89 2.43
CA GLY A 389 14.13 -13.20 2.68
C GLY A 389 13.32 -14.00 3.70
N MET A 390 13.95 -14.50 4.77
CA MET A 390 13.32 -15.40 5.74
C MET A 390 12.13 -14.69 6.39
N PRO A 391 10.94 -15.32 6.47
CA PRO A 391 9.81 -14.73 7.18
C PRO A 391 10.18 -14.43 8.64
N ALA A 392 9.81 -13.25 9.13
CA ALA A 392 10.29 -12.73 10.41
C ALA A 392 9.90 -13.61 11.61
N THR A 393 8.77 -14.31 11.53
CA THR A 393 8.27 -15.20 12.60
C THR A 393 9.12 -16.45 12.77
N VAL A 394 9.79 -16.92 11.71
CA VAL A 394 10.50 -18.22 11.70
C VAL A 394 11.52 -18.32 12.82
N ALA A 395 12.22 -17.24 13.15
CA ALA A 395 13.26 -17.30 14.17
C ALA A 395 12.71 -17.59 15.58
N GLY A 396 11.65 -16.88 15.98
CA GLY A 396 11.09 -16.95 17.33
C GLY A 396 9.93 -17.93 17.51
N HIS A 397 9.23 -18.30 16.43
CA HIS A 397 8.05 -19.17 16.51
C HIS A 397 8.34 -20.52 15.86
N GLU A 398 8.21 -20.63 14.54
CA GLU A 398 8.19 -21.92 13.86
C GLU A 398 9.53 -22.65 13.96
N GLY A 399 10.62 -21.93 13.71
CA GLY A 399 11.98 -22.47 13.79
C GLY A 399 12.42 -22.74 15.22
N ALA A 400 11.92 -21.98 16.21
CA ALA A 400 12.16 -22.25 17.62
C ALA A 400 11.53 -23.58 18.04
N LEU A 401 10.25 -23.81 17.66
CA LEU A 401 9.58 -25.09 17.91
C LEU A 401 10.36 -26.24 17.25
N LEU A 402 10.72 -26.11 15.97
CA LEU A 402 11.46 -27.18 15.27
C LEU A 402 12.82 -27.47 15.92
N ARG A 403 13.55 -26.44 16.36
CA ARG A 403 14.81 -26.60 17.12
C ARG A 403 14.58 -27.35 18.43
N PHE A 404 13.51 -27.02 19.16
CA PHE A 404 13.14 -27.72 20.38
C PHE A 404 12.83 -29.21 20.11
N LEU A 405 12.01 -29.50 19.10
CA LEU A 405 11.64 -30.88 18.73
C LEU A 405 12.88 -31.70 18.34
N ASP A 406 13.78 -31.12 17.54
CA ASP A 406 15.03 -31.76 17.13
C ASP A 406 15.95 -32.05 18.33
N ALA A 407 16.15 -31.07 19.22
CA ALA A 407 17.01 -31.21 20.40
C ALA A 407 16.49 -32.26 21.41
N ASN A 408 15.17 -32.45 21.45
CA ASN A 408 14.51 -33.43 22.34
C ASN A 408 14.17 -34.75 21.64
N LEU A 409 14.68 -34.97 20.41
CA LEU A 409 14.45 -36.19 19.62
C LEU A 409 12.96 -36.52 19.37
N LEU A 410 12.11 -35.50 19.39
CA LEU A 410 10.68 -35.62 19.13
C LEU A 410 10.45 -35.72 17.62
N ARG A 411 10.00 -36.90 17.18
CA ARG A 411 9.94 -37.26 15.75
C ARG A 411 8.69 -36.72 15.07
N TYR A 412 8.89 -35.94 14.02
CA TYR A 412 7.82 -35.40 13.18
C TYR A 412 8.07 -35.62 11.69
N ASP A 413 7.03 -35.41 10.89
CA ASP A 413 7.13 -35.02 9.48
C ASP A 413 6.65 -33.57 9.31
N LEU A 414 6.92 -32.97 8.15
CA LEU A 414 6.75 -31.53 7.94
C LEU A 414 5.96 -31.23 6.67
N THR A 415 5.00 -30.32 6.77
CA THR A 415 4.23 -29.78 5.64
C THR A 415 3.97 -28.28 5.81
N THR A 416 3.22 -27.70 4.90
CA THR A 416 2.75 -26.30 4.99
C THR A 416 1.23 -26.24 4.84
N ASP A 417 0.61 -25.20 5.39
CA ASP A 417 -0.81 -24.90 5.18
C ASP A 417 -1.16 -24.71 3.69
N ALA A 418 -0.24 -24.16 2.89
CA ALA A 418 -0.36 -24.05 1.44
C ALA A 418 -0.38 -25.41 0.75
N ALA A 419 0.45 -26.35 1.21
CA ALA A 419 0.49 -27.72 0.69
C ALA A 419 -0.76 -28.51 1.05
N LEU A 420 -1.25 -28.37 2.29
CA LEU A 420 -2.52 -28.94 2.72
C LEU A 420 -3.69 -28.39 1.90
N ALA A 421 -3.74 -27.07 1.69
CA ALA A 421 -4.77 -26.42 0.89
C ALA A 421 -4.75 -26.85 -0.59
N ALA A 422 -3.57 -27.19 -1.13
CA ALA A 422 -3.40 -27.68 -2.49
C ALA A 422 -3.56 -29.21 -2.62
N GLY A 423 -3.65 -29.95 -1.50
CA GLY A 423 -3.69 -31.42 -1.52
C GLY A 423 -2.38 -32.07 -1.99
N VAL A 424 -1.24 -31.45 -1.72
CA VAL A 424 0.09 -31.90 -2.18
C VAL A 424 0.98 -32.30 -1.00
N GLY A 425 1.64 -33.45 -1.10
CA GLY A 425 2.58 -33.93 -0.07
C GLY A 425 1.86 -34.58 1.12
N PRO A 426 2.48 -34.57 2.32
CA PRO A 426 1.86 -35.08 3.55
C PRO A 426 0.49 -34.45 3.84
N SER A 427 -0.52 -35.29 4.05
CA SER A 427 -1.89 -34.87 4.40
C SER A 427 -2.19 -35.13 5.88
N LEU A 428 -3.23 -34.50 6.43
CA LEU A 428 -3.64 -34.66 7.83
C LEU A 428 -4.04 -36.10 8.19
N ASP A 429 -4.60 -36.86 7.24
CA ASP A 429 -5.13 -38.21 7.48
C ASP A 429 -4.02 -39.26 7.62
N GLY A 430 -2.82 -38.97 7.12
CA GLY A 430 -1.65 -39.85 7.26
C GLY A 430 -1.05 -39.88 8.66
N TYR A 431 -1.52 -39.03 9.59
CA TYR A 431 -0.89 -38.82 10.89
C TYR A 431 -1.91 -38.85 12.02
N ARG A 432 -1.47 -39.25 13.22
CA ARG A 432 -2.31 -39.28 14.42
C ARG A 432 -2.64 -37.88 14.91
N ALA A 433 -1.67 -36.98 14.82
CA ALA A 433 -1.79 -35.61 15.28
C ALA A 433 -1.16 -34.61 14.30
N ALA A 434 -1.62 -33.36 14.38
CA ALA A 434 -1.05 -32.24 13.66
C ALA A 434 -0.71 -31.06 14.59
N VAL A 435 0.38 -30.36 14.31
CA VAL A 435 0.81 -29.16 15.06
C VAL A 435 0.94 -27.99 14.10
N PHE A 436 0.17 -26.93 14.30
CA PHE A 436 0.30 -25.67 13.58
C PHE A 436 1.32 -24.79 14.31
N ALA A 437 2.54 -24.74 13.77
CA ALA A 437 3.73 -24.23 14.46
C ALA A 437 3.82 -22.69 14.58
N GLY A 438 2.83 -21.97 14.07
CA GLY A 438 2.80 -20.51 14.06
C GLY A 438 1.41 -19.99 13.74
N ASP A 439 1.31 -18.68 13.55
CA ASP A 439 0.03 -17.95 13.58
C ASP A 439 -0.98 -18.35 12.52
N SER A 440 -0.62 -19.09 11.46
CA SER A 440 -1.54 -19.66 10.44
C SER A 440 -2.81 -18.82 10.22
N ARG A 441 -2.61 -17.50 9.98
CA ARG A 441 -3.65 -16.47 10.14
C ARG A 441 -4.81 -16.71 9.20
N TRP A 442 -4.48 -17.17 7.99
CA TRP A 442 -5.41 -17.52 6.93
C TRP A 442 -5.36 -19.01 6.64
N VAL A 443 -6.54 -19.61 6.51
CA VAL A 443 -6.72 -20.96 5.96
C VAL A 443 -7.83 -20.93 4.91
N THR A 444 -7.83 -21.89 3.98
CA THR A 444 -8.92 -21.99 3.02
C THR A 444 -10.21 -22.48 3.70
N PRO A 445 -11.40 -22.16 3.16
CA PRO A 445 -12.65 -22.71 3.67
C PRO A 445 -12.68 -24.24 3.71
N GLN A 446 -12.02 -24.88 2.74
CA GLN A 446 -11.90 -26.34 2.70
C GLN A 446 -11.00 -26.85 3.84
N LEU A 447 -9.79 -26.31 3.99
CA LEU A 447 -8.88 -26.70 5.07
C LEU A 447 -9.51 -26.48 6.45
N ARG A 448 -10.24 -25.37 6.66
CA ARG A 448 -10.98 -25.14 7.91
C ARG A 448 -11.97 -26.26 8.23
N ARG A 449 -12.76 -26.71 7.23
CA ARG A 449 -13.70 -27.83 7.41
C ARG A 449 -12.96 -29.14 7.67
N ASP A 450 -11.84 -29.37 6.99
CA ASP A 450 -11.03 -30.57 7.16
C ASP A 450 -10.44 -30.66 8.57
N LEU A 451 -9.98 -29.53 9.12
CA LEU A 451 -9.51 -29.47 10.51
C LEU A 451 -10.62 -29.78 11.51
N ARG A 452 -11.79 -29.15 11.34
CA ARG A 452 -12.98 -29.41 12.20
C ARG A 452 -13.35 -30.90 12.19
N ARG A 453 -13.56 -31.45 11.00
CA ARG A 453 -13.93 -32.86 10.81
C ARG A 453 -12.87 -33.80 11.35
N ARG A 454 -11.59 -33.47 11.19
CA ARG A 454 -10.48 -34.30 11.69
C ARG A 454 -10.52 -34.41 13.20
N VAL A 455 -10.72 -33.30 13.92
CA VAL A 455 -10.85 -33.32 15.39
C VAL A 455 -12.10 -34.11 15.80
N GLU A 456 -13.26 -33.82 15.19
CA GLU A 456 -14.51 -34.54 15.48
C GLU A 456 -14.38 -36.06 15.30
N ALA A 457 -13.61 -36.51 14.30
CA ALA A 457 -13.35 -37.91 13.97
C ALA A 457 -12.13 -38.52 14.71
N GLY A 458 -11.72 -37.99 15.86
CA GLY A 458 -10.67 -38.60 16.69
C GLY A 458 -9.25 -38.08 16.45
N GLY A 459 -9.08 -37.08 15.59
CA GLY A 459 -7.79 -36.43 15.34
C GLY A 459 -7.38 -35.50 16.48
N ARG A 460 -6.06 -35.29 16.59
CA ARG A 460 -5.49 -34.39 17.61
C ARG A 460 -4.78 -33.22 16.97
N ILE A 461 -5.15 -32.00 17.34
CA ILE A 461 -4.57 -30.80 16.72
C ILE A 461 -4.11 -29.81 17.79
N TRP A 462 -2.87 -29.37 17.68
CA TRP A 462 -2.35 -28.28 18.48
C TRP A 462 -2.14 -27.04 17.61
N SER A 463 -2.77 -25.93 17.99
CA SER A 463 -2.49 -24.60 17.44
C SER A 463 -1.59 -23.83 18.41
N LEU A 464 -0.34 -23.61 18.02
CA LEU A 464 0.62 -22.85 18.82
C LEU A 464 0.40 -21.34 18.70
N GLY A 465 0.16 -20.88 17.46
CA GLY A 465 0.15 -19.46 17.13
C GLY A 465 -1.06 -18.69 17.67
N THR A 466 -0.96 -17.37 17.64
CA THR A 466 -2.03 -16.46 18.08
C THR A 466 -2.82 -15.91 16.92
N ASP A 467 -4.09 -15.58 17.16
CA ASP A 467 -5.05 -15.15 16.14
C ASP A 467 -5.16 -16.13 14.95
N ALA A 468 -4.87 -17.40 15.26
CA ALA A 468 -4.64 -18.44 14.27
C ALA A 468 -5.92 -19.12 13.81
N LEU A 469 -5.94 -19.55 12.54
CA LEU A 469 -7.04 -20.34 11.98
C LEU A 469 -8.41 -19.62 12.01
N ARG A 470 -8.42 -18.28 12.12
CA ARG A 470 -9.65 -17.46 12.25
C ARG A 470 -10.09 -16.79 10.97
N ARG A 471 -9.21 -16.63 9.99
CA ARG A 471 -9.59 -16.00 8.71
C ARG A 471 -9.72 -17.03 7.60
N ASN A 472 -10.63 -16.76 6.68
CA ASN A 472 -10.72 -17.49 5.42
C ASN A 472 -9.92 -16.75 4.36
N VAL A 473 -9.30 -17.51 3.45
CA VAL A 473 -8.77 -16.98 2.19
C VAL A 473 -9.17 -17.91 1.05
N ARG A 474 -9.53 -17.35 -0.10
CA ARG A 474 -9.79 -18.15 -1.30
C ARG A 474 -8.45 -18.41 -2.00
N LEU A 475 -8.15 -19.67 -2.26
CA LEU A 475 -7.05 -20.08 -3.13
C LEU A 475 -7.61 -20.59 -4.46
N ALA A 476 -7.24 -19.94 -5.57
CA ALA A 476 -7.57 -20.36 -6.92
C ALA A 476 -6.41 -20.01 -7.86
N ASP A 477 -5.99 -20.95 -8.71
CA ASP A 477 -4.91 -20.74 -9.71
C ASP A 477 -3.61 -20.16 -9.13
N GLY A 478 -3.26 -20.58 -7.91
CA GLY A 478 -2.08 -20.07 -7.19
C GLY A 478 -2.22 -18.65 -6.67
N VAL A 479 -3.43 -18.08 -6.65
CA VAL A 479 -3.71 -16.73 -6.12
C VAL A 479 -4.56 -16.85 -4.86
N LEU A 480 -4.10 -16.21 -3.79
CA LEU A 480 -4.86 -15.93 -2.59
C LEU A 480 -5.67 -14.66 -2.79
N SER A 481 -6.96 -14.68 -2.48
CA SER A 481 -7.85 -13.51 -2.59
C SER A 481 -8.99 -13.59 -1.59
N HIS A 482 -9.77 -12.50 -1.50
CA HIS A 482 -10.97 -12.45 -0.65
C HIS A 482 -10.64 -12.81 0.81
N ALA A 483 -9.58 -12.22 1.36
CA ALA A 483 -9.23 -12.41 2.75
C ALA A 483 -10.39 -11.92 3.63
N GLY A 484 -10.97 -12.84 4.39
CA GLY A 484 -12.07 -12.54 5.30
C GLY A 484 -11.59 -11.85 6.57
N SER A 485 -12.48 -11.11 7.21
CA SER A 485 -12.31 -10.69 8.60
C SER A 485 -12.20 -11.91 9.53
N PRO A 486 -11.60 -11.76 10.73
CA PRO A 486 -11.53 -12.84 11.70
C PRO A 486 -12.94 -13.34 12.04
N LEU A 487 -13.12 -14.66 12.03
CA LEU A 487 -14.34 -15.29 12.53
C LEU A 487 -14.34 -15.30 14.07
N PRO A 488 -15.51 -15.36 14.71
CA PRO A 488 -15.61 -15.46 16.18
C PRO A 488 -14.90 -16.70 16.73
N THR A 489 -14.98 -17.82 16.01
CA THR A 489 -14.31 -19.07 16.36
C THR A 489 -13.18 -19.38 15.38
N ASP A 490 -12.11 -20.00 15.86
CA ASP A 490 -11.08 -20.61 15.02
C ASP A 490 -11.58 -21.93 14.37
N ALA A 491 -10.71 -22.58 13.58
CA ALA A 491 -11.04 -23.84 12.93
C ALA A 491 -11.23 -25.02 13.89
N LEU A 492 -10.80 -24.90 15.15
CA LEU A 492 -10.78 -25.96 16.16
C LEU A 492 -11.85 -25.80 17.24
N GLY A 493 -12.51 -24.64 17.31
CA GLY A 493 -13.68 -24.38 18.15
C GLY A 493 -13.41 -23.40 19.26
N ALA A 494 -12.21 -22.86 19.37
CA ALA A 494 -11.87 -21.84 20.35
C ALA A 494 -12.35 -20.46 19.88
N ARG A 495 -12.69 -19.60 20.84
CA ARG A 495 -12.97 -18.17 20.64
C ARG A 495 -11.86 -17.33 21.29
N PRO A 496 -10.70 -17.18 20.64
CA PRO A 496 -9.63 -16.37 21.19
C PRO A 496 -9.95 -14.87 21.05
N GLN A 497 -9.40 -14.09 21.96
CA GLN A 497 -9.63 -12.65 22.07
C GLN A 497 -8.44 -11.85 21.55
N GLN A 498 -8.74 -10.78 20.81
CA GLN A 498 -7.76 -9.86 20.25
C GLN A 498 -8.15 -8.41 20.59
N PRO A 499 -7.19 -7.47 20.77
CA PRO A 499 -5.73 -7.68 20.74
C PRO A 499 -5.23 -8.55 21.91
N LEU A 500 -3.99 -9.03 21.80
CA LEU A 500 -3.29 -9.71 22.91
C LEU A 500 -3.27 -8.84 24.17
N VAL A 501 -3.27 -9.47 25.33
CA VAL A 501 -2.93 -8.79 26.58
C VAL A 501 -1.41 -8.68 26.64
N THR A 502 -0.88 -7.46 26.73
CA THR A 502 0.56 -7.19 26.77
C THR A 502 0.97 -6.63 28.12
N ALA A 503 2.11 -7.09 28.65
CA ALA A 503 2.71 -6.58 29.86
C ALA A 503 3.24 -5.17 29.66
N ALA A 504 3.49 -4.45 30.76
CA ALA A 504 4.24 -3.21 30.71
C ALA A 504 5.70 -3.49 30.32
N ASP A 505 6.41 -2.48 29.82
CA ASP A 505 7.79 -2.63 29.37
C ASP A 505 8.70 -3.19 30.47
N GLY A 506 9.32 -4.35 30.19
CA GLY A 506 10.22 -5.04 31.11
C GLY A 506 9.53 -5.97 32.13
N GLU A 507 8.20 -6.05 32.11
CA GLU A 507 7.42 -6.98 32.94
C GLU A 507 7.07 -8.26 32.19
N THR A 508 6.72 -9.31 32.95
CA THR A 508 6.23 -10.58 32.39
C THR A 508 5.06 -11.10 33.20
N PHE A 509 4.17 -11.85 32.55
CA PHE A 509 3.07 -12.55 33.18
C PHE A 509 3.52 -13.90 33.72
N ALA A 510 2.77 -14.36 34.73
CA ALA A 510 2.77 -15.74 35.17
C ALA A 510 1.34 -16.29 35.11
N LEU A 511 1.18 -17.48 34.52
CA LEU A 511 -0.03 -18.28 34.66
C LEU A 511 0.10 -19.07 35.96
N THR A 512 -0.82 -18.84 36.88
CA THR A 512 -0.76 -19.37 38.26
C THR A 512 -1.96 -20.23 38.63
N SER A 513 -3.03 -20.18 37.82
CA SER A 513 -4.21 -21.02 37.97
C SER A 513 -4.21 -22.07 36.87
N PHE A 514 -4.51 -23.32 37.23
CA PHE A 514 -4.66 -24.38 36.25
C PHE A 514 -5.60 -25.49 36.71
N LEU A 515 -6.27 -26.10 35.73
CA LEU A 515 -7.04 -27.33 35.82
C LEU A 515 -6.27 -28.43 35.07
N PRO A 516 -5.70 -29.43 35.75
CA PRO A 516 -4.91 -30.46 35.10
C PRO A 516 -5.79 -31.49 34.38
N GLY A 517 -5.39 -31.83 33.16
CA GLY A 517 -5.89 -32.95 32.38
C GLY A 517 -4.76 -33.61 31.59
N PRO A 518 -5.04 -34.26 30.45
CA PRO A 518 -4.03 -34.97 29.66
C PRO A 518 -2.83 -34.13 29.19
N VAL A 519 -2.96 -32.79 29.10
CA VAL A 519 -1.91 -31.89 28.62
C VAL A 519 -1.14 -31.22 29.75
N LEU A 520 -1.77 -30.96 30.88
CA LEU A 520 -1.16 -30.25 32.00
C LEU A 520 -0.77 -31.17 33.17
N SER A 521 -1.15 -32.46 33.16
CA SER A 521 -0.89 -33.40 34.26
C SER A 521 0.59 -33.63 34.57
N GLU A 522 1.47 -33.47 33.59
CA GLU A 522 2.93 -33.64 33.76
C GLU A 522 3.66 -32.30 33.95
N THR A 523 2.92 -31.21 34.18
CA THR A 523 3.47 -29.86 34.41
C THR A 523 3.31 -29.46 35.88
N ASN A 524 4.06 -28.44 36.32
CA ASN A 524 3.88 -27.83 37.64
C ASN A 524 2.73 -26.81 37.70
N GLY A 525 2.05 -26.56 36.57
CA GLY A 525 0.94 -25.61 36.46
C GLY A 525 1.33 -24.14 36.62
N TYR A 526 2.62 -23.82 36.64
CA TYR A 526 3.15 -22.47 36.77
C TYR A 526 4.00 -22.13 35.53
N PHE A 527 3.55 -21.15 34.74
CA PHE A 527 4.22 -20.74 33.50
C PHE A 527 4.51 -19.24 33.54
N SER A 528 5.77 -18.82 33.54
CA SER A 528 6.15 -17.41 33.64
C SER A 528 7.12 -16.98 32.53
N GLY A 529 7.41 -15.68 32.44
CA GLY A 529 8.38 -15.13 31.47
C GLY A 529 7.77 -14.67 30.14
N TYR A 530 6.43 -14.57 30.07
CA TYR A 530 5.72 -14.17 28.86
C TYR A 530 5.34 -12.69 28.92
N ASP A 531 5.73 -11.90 27.91
CA ASP A 531 5.34 -10.47 27.85
C ASP A 531 3.94 -10.25 27.26
N ALA A 532 3.30 -11.30 26.71
CA ALA A 532 1.97 -11.22 26.15
C ALA A 532 1.25 -12.57 26.18
N TYR A 533 -0.08 -12.54 26.16
CA TYR A 533 -0.90 -13.74 25.96
C TYR A 533 -2.21 -13.45 25.22
N GLU A 534 -2.77 -14.49 24.59
CA GLU A 534 -4.08 -14.53 23.95
C GLU A 534 -5.06 -15.29 24.85
N PRO A 535 -6.06 -14.62 25.46
CA PRO A 535 -7.07 -15.32 26.24
C PRO A 535 -8.14 -15.97 25.35
N LEU A 536 -8.71 -17.06 25.83
CA LEU A 536 -9.88 -17.74 25.28
C LEU A 536 -11.16 -17.29 25.98
N ALA A 537 -12.08 -16.69 25.24
CA ALA A 537 -13.40 -16.33 25.76
C ALA A 537 -14.27 -17.57 26.04
N SER A 538 -14.17 -18.60 25.20
CA SER A 538 -14.90 -19.86 25.30
C SER A 538 -14.46 -20.84 24.22
N ILE A 539 -14.93 -22.08 24.33
CA ILE A 539 -14.97 -23.06 23.25
C ILE A 539 -16.40 -23.22 22.74
N VAL A 540 -16.57 -23.85 21.57
CA VAL A 540 -17.89 -24.19 21.03
C VAL A 540 -18.67 -25.08 22.00
N PRO A 541 -20.02 -24.97 22.07
CA PRO A 541 -20.83 -25.70 23.05
C PRO A 541 -20.72 -27.23 23.01
N GLU A 542 -20.37 -27.79 21.85
CA GLU A 542 -20.18 -29.22 21.64
C GLU A 542 -18.85 -29.74 22.19
N ALA A 543 -17.97 -28.84 22.62
CA ALA A 543 -16.66 -29.17 23.18
C ALA A 543 -16.66 -29.08 24.71
N THR A 544 -15.73 -29.80 25.34
CA THR A 544 -15.54 -29.75 26.79
C THR A 544 -14.07 -29.60 27.12
N TYR A 545 -13.73 -28.62 27.95
CA TYR A 545 -12.36 -28.44 28.43
C TYR A 545 -11.90 -29.70 29.19
N THR A 546 -10.69 -30.14 28.91
CA THR A 546 -9.97 -31.13 29.71
C THR A 546 -8.84 -30.48 30.51
N ASP A 547 -8.29 -29.38 30.00
CA ASP A 547 -7.17 -28.67 30.59
C ASP A 547 -7.37 -27.16 30.42
N GLN A 548 -7.03 -26.40 31.45
CA GLN A 548 -7.02 -24.94 31.39
C GLN A 548 -5.85 -24.41 32.22
N ALA A 549 -5.19 -23.35 31.77
CA ALA A 549 -4.29 -22.56 32.59
C ALA A 549 -4.37 -21.08 32.24
N GLY A 550 -4.16 -20.23 33.24
CA GLY A 550 -4.39 -18.79 33.15
C GLY A 550 -3.73 -17.97 34.26
N PRO A 551 -3.71 -16.64 34.14
CA PRO A 551 -3.24 -15.76 35.20
C PRO A 551 -4.10 -15.87 36.47
N ASP A 552 -5.39 -16.19 36.32
CA ASP A 552 -6.38 -16.39 37.37
C ASP A 552 -7.38 -17.49 36.97
N ALA A 553 -8.35 -17.80 37.84
CA ALA A 553 -9.33 -18.86 37.62
C ALA A 553 -10.38 -18.55 36.54
N ASP A 554 -10.58 -17.28 36.19
CA ASP A 554 -11.62 -16.85 35.26
C ASP A 554 -11.08 -16.65 33.83
N THR A 555 -9.76 -16.53 33.69
CA THR A 555 -9.07 -16.30 32.42
C THR A 555 -8.42 -17.57 31.92
N THR A 556 -8.88 -18.14 30.80
CA THR A 556 -8.19 -19.25 30.14
C THR A 556 -7.21 -18.71 29.10
N VAL A 557 -5.94 -19.09 29.17
CA VAL A 557 -4.91 -18.78 28.15
C VAL A 557 -4.51 -20.07 27.43
N ILE A 558 -3.98 -21.04 28.18
CA ILE A 558 -3.77 -22.39 27.66
C ILE A 558 -5.10 -23.12 27.85
N GLY A 559 -5.69 -23.59 26.76
CA GLY A 559 -6.92 -24.36 26.77
C GLY A 559 -6.79 -25.62 25.95
N ALA A 560 -7.24 -26.73 26.49
CA ALA A 560 -7.33 -27.99 25.77
C ALA A 560 -8.71 -28.61 25.95
N TRP A 561 -9.30 -29.12 24.88
CA TRP A 561 -10.70 -29.56 24.88
C TRP A 561 -10.93 -30.77 23.99
N ARG A 562 -11.89 -31.60 24.39
CA ARG A 562 -12.46 -32.65 23.55
C ARG A 562 -13.54 -32.09 22.64
N LEU A 563 -13.57 -32.58 21.42
CA LEU A 563 -14.62 -32.31 20.44
C LEU A 563 -14.82 -33.56 19.59
N GLY A 564 -16.01 -34.15 19.66
CA GLY A 564 -16.23 -35.50 19.14
C GLY A 564 -15.30 -36.51 19.82
N ASP A 565 -14.68 -37.37 19.02
CA ASP A 565 -13.75 -38.39 19.52
C ASP A 565 -12.31 -37.87 19.69
N GLY A 566 -12.04 -36.64 19.24
CA GLY A 566 -10.69 -36.07 19.22
C GLY A 566 -10.47 -34.97 20.24
N PHE A 567 -9.39 -34.24 20.02
CA PHE A 567 -8.87 -33.29 21.00
C PHE A 567 -8.10 -32.15 20.34
N ALA A 568 -8.28 -30.93 20.85
CA ALA A 568 -7.55 -29.76 20.38
C ALA A 568 -6.88 -28.99 21.52
N VAL A 569 -5.75 -28.34 21.20
CA VAL A 569 -4.96 -27.53 22.12
C VAL A 569 -4.75 -26.14 21.53
N HIS A 570 -5.00 -25.12 22.34
CA HIS A 570 -4.60 -23.74 22.12
C HIS A 570 -3.69 -23.31 23.27
N THR A 571 -2.53 -22.73 22.96
CA THR A 571 -1.59 -22.30 24.00
C THR A 571 -1.68 -20.82 24.34
N GLY A 572 -2.04 -19.95 23.38
CA GLY A 572 -2.20 -18.51 23.63
C GLY A 572 -0.94 -17.78 24.08
N LEU A 573 0.25 -18.38 23.95
CA LEU A 573 1.52 -17.85 24.47
C LEU A 573 2.52 -17.64 23.31
N PRO A 574 2.69 -16.41 22.79
CA PRO A 574 3.55 -16.13 21.65
C PRO A 574 5.00 -16.63 21.81
N GLN A 575 5.57 -16.50 23.01
CA GLN A 575 6.96 -16.85 23.29
C GLN A 575 7.19 -18.33 23.61
N LEU A 576 6.14 -19.17 23.67
CA LEU A 576 6.25 -20.53 24.18
C LEU A 576 7.32 -21.36 23.46
N ALA A 577 7.34 -21.30 22.12
CA ALA A 577 8.33 -22.04 21.35
C ALA A 577 9.76 -21.53 21.57
N GLN A 578 9.95 -20.21 21.71
CA GLN A 578 11.26 -19.61 21.98
C GLN A 578 11.77 -19.98 23.37
N LEU A 579 10.96 -19.79 24.41
CA LEU A 579 11.32 -20.11 25.80
C LEU A 579 11.62 -21.60 25.97
N ALA A 580 10.80 -22.48 25.39
CA ALA A 580 11.07 -23.91 25.40
C ALA A 580 12.40 -24.26 24.72
N ALA A 581 12.68 -23.66 23.56
CA ALA A 581 13.92 -23.89 22.81
C ALA A 581 15.18 -23.31 23.48
N ASP A 582 15.00 -22.32 24.37
CA ASP A 582 16.06 -21.74 25.20
C ASP A 582 16.22 -22.47 26.55
N GLY A 583 15.39 -23.47 26.82
CA GLY A 583 15.51 -24.35 27.98
C GLY A 583 14.76 -23.88 29.23
N ASP A 584 13.80 -22.96 29.11
CA ASP A 584 12.92 -22.61 30.22
C ASP A 584 12.15 -23.86 30.69
N SER A 585 12.29 -24.21 31.97
CA SER A 585 11.83 -25.50 32.49
C SER A 585 10.32 -25.68 32.39
N SER A 586 9.54 -24.63 32.66
CA SER A 586 8.07 -24.68 32.58
C SER A 586 7.59 -24.84 31.14
N SER A 587 8.23 -24.13 30.21
CA SER A 587 7.94 -24.17 28.77
C SER A 587 8.35 -25.51 28.15
N VAL A 588 9.51 -26.04 28.53
CA VAL A 588 10.00 -27.38 28.13
C VAL A 588 8.99 -28.45 28.56
N GLN A 589 8.57 -28.44 29.83
CA GLN A 589 7.61 -29.40 30.36
C GLN A 589 6.26 -29.30 29.65
N LEU A 590 5.77 -28.08 29.40
CA LEU A 590 4.51 -27.87 28.69
C LEU A 590 4.56 -28.45 27.26
N VAL A 591 5.59 -28.12 26.48
CA VAL A 591 5.71 -28.63 25.10
C VAL A 591 5.87 -30.15 25.08
N GLN A 592 6.66 -30.74 25.98
CA GLN A 592 6.81 -32.20 26.08
C GLN A 592 5.49 -32.88 26.47
N SER A 593 4.76 -32.31 27.42
CA SER A 593 3.48 -32.85 27.88
C SER A 593 2.41 -32.79 26.78
N ILE A 594 2.27 -31.64 26.09
CA ILE A 594 1.42 -31.52 24.89
C ILE A 594 1.83 -32.56 23.84
N TRP A 595 3.13 -32.67 23.53
CA TRP A 595 3.62 -33.61 22.53
C TRP A 595 3.27 -35.07 22.88
N SER A 596 3.47 -35.47 24.13
CA SER A 596 3.11 -36.79 24.64
C SER A 596 1.61 -37.05 24.49
N ALA A 597 0.77 -36.07 24.85
CA ALA A 597 -0.68 -36.15 24.69
C ALA A 597 -1.09 -36.27 23.20
N LEU A 598 -0.37 -35.65 22.28
CA LEU A 598 -0.62 -35.76 20.83
C LEU A 598 -0.16 -37.11 20.26
N ALA A 599 0.99 -37.63 20.71
CA ALA A 599 1.65 -38.78 20.11
C ALA A 599 1.15 -40.16 20.58
N ARG A 600 0.45 -40.23 21.73
CA ARG A 600 -0.16 -41.46 22.28
C ARG A 600 -1.11 -42.13 21.28
#